data_AF-A0A377W0B3-F1
#
_entry.id   AF-A0A377W0B3-F1
#
_cell.length_a   1.000
_cell.length_b   1.000
_cell.length_c   1.000
_cell.angle_alpha   90.00
_cell.angle_beta   90.00
_cell.angle_gamma   90.00
#
_symmetry.space_group_name_H-M   'P 1'
#
loop_
_entity.id
_entity.type
_entity.pdbx_description
1 polymer ?
#
loop_
_entity_poly.entity_id
_entity_poly.type
_entity_poly.pdbx_seq_one_letter_code
_entity_poly.pdbx_strand_id
1 'polypeptide(L)'
;MPARCVARAVEMVQCKTINEKAIAHAEIVIEGELVPNVRVREDQNTHTGRAMPEFPGYTGEAKEAIPVIKVKAVTHRTQPIWRTTVGPGEEHVNMAGIPTEASILDMVERAMPGQITQRLRPLGRRRQTTGGTAI
;
A
#
# COMPACT_ATOMS: atom_id res chain seq x y z
N MET A 1 10.13 2.35 8.31
CA MET A 1 9.92 3.22 7.13
C MET A 1 8.91 4.35 7.38
N PRO A 2 7.65 4.13 7.82
CA PRO A 2 6.69 5.24 7.97
C PRO A 2 7.12 6.29 8.99
N ALA A 3 7.74 5.88 10.11
CA ALA A 3 8.30 6.77 11.13
C ALA A 3 9.39 7.75 10.65
N ARG A 4 9.96 7.56 9.44
CA ARG A 4 10.94 8.48 8.85
C ARG A 4 10.27 9.55 8.00
N CYS A 5 9.08 9.26 7.46
CA CYS A 5 8.32 10.19 6.63
C CYS A 5 7.44 11.13 7.46
N VAL A 6 7.03 10.70 8.65
CA VAL A 6 6.38 11.56 9.66
C VAL A 6 7.41 11.94 10.73
N ALA A 7 7.37 13.18 11.21
CA ALA A 7 8.32 13.72 12.19
C ALA A 7 8.29 13.03 13.58
N ARG A 8 7.47 11.98 13.74
CA ARG A 8 7.34 11.17 14.95
C ARG A 8 7.15 9.70 14.61
N ALA A 9 7.55 8.83 15.54
CA ALA A 9 7.31 7.40 15.44
C ALA A 9 5.80 7.10 15.41
N VAL A 10 5.42 6.04 14.69
CA VAL A 10 4.04 5.55 14.66
C VAL A 10 3.72 4.91 16.00
N GLU A 11 2.67 5.39 16.66
CA GLU A 11 2.21 4.87 17.93
C GLU A 11 1.44 3.55 17.73
N MET A 12 1.80 2.55 18.53
CA MET A 12 1.23 1.20 18.48
C MET A 12 0.53 0.88 19.80
N VAL A 13 -0.55 0.10 19.75
CA VAL A 13 -1.32 -0.32 20.93
C VAL A 13 -1.48 -1.84 20.92
N GLN A 14 -1.54 -2.46 22.10
CA GLN A 14 -1.79 -3.90 22.23
C GLN A 14 -3.25 -4.21 21.87
N CYS A 15 -3.45 -5.21 21.01
CA CYS A 15 -4.77 -5.73 20.66
C CYS A 15 -5.48 -6.34 21.89
N LYS A 16 -6.82 -6.34 21.87
CA LYS A 16 -7.62 -6.83 23.02
C LYS A 16 -7.70 -8.36 23.09
N THR A 17 -7.70 -9.03 21.95
CA THR A 17 -8.05 -10.46 21.84
C THR A 17 -6.93 -11.33 21.28
N ILE A 18 -5.89 -10.73 20.70
CA ILE A 18 -4.73 -11.41 20.12
C ILE A 18 -3.44 -10.80 20.65
N ASN A 19 -2.36 -11.59 20.67
CA ASN A 19 -1.05 -11.14 21.11
C ASN A 19 -0.28 -10.41 19.99
N GLU A 20 -0.93 -9.41 19.39
CA GLU A 20 -0.36 -8.57 18.31
C GLU A 20 -0.57 -7.09 18.60
N LYS A 21 0.16 -6.23 17.88
CA LYS A 21 0.02 -4.77 17.99
C LYS A 21 -0.76 -4.19 16.83
N ALA A 22 -1.68 -3.29 17.14
CA ALA A 22 -2.40 -2.48 16.16
C ALA A 22 -1.87 -1.04 16.12
N ILE A 23 -2.20 -0.31 15.06
CA ILE A 23 -1.91 1.13 14.94
C ILE A 23 -2.86 1.90 15.88
N ALA A 24 -2.31 2.64 16.84
CA ALA A 24 -3.11 3.33 17.85
C ALA A 24 -4.05 4.40 17.26
N HIS A 25 -3.64 5.01 16.14
CA HIS A 25 -4.40 6.06 15.45
C HIS A 25 -5.27 5.55 14.29
N ALA A 26 -5.48 4.25 14.14
CA ALA A 26 -6.36 3.71 13.11
C ALA A 26 -7.84 4.07 13.37
N GLU A 27 -8.62 4.20 12.29
CA GLU A 27 -10.08 4.39 12.36
C GLU A 27 -10.78 3.09 12.78
N ILE A 28 -10.34 1.96 12.20
CA ILE A 28 -10.91 0.62 12.38
C ILE A 28 -9.77 -0.39 12.45
N VAL A 29 -9.85 -1.31 13.40
CA VAL A 29 -8.93 -2.45 13.58
C VAL A 29 -9.75 -3.73 13.64
N ILE A 30 -9.43 -4.68 12.77
CA ILE A 30 -10.03 -6.02 12.75
C ILE A 30 -9.00 -6.99 13.32
N GLU A 31 -9.27 -7.53 14.50
CA GLU A 31 -8.41 -8.51 15.17
C GLU A 31 -8.90 -9.91 14.82
N GLY A 32 -7.98 -10.80 14.45
CA GLY A 32 -8.30 -12.17 14.13
C GLY A 32 -7.08 -13.06 13.97
N GLU A 33 -7.33 -14.35 13.80
CA GLU A 33 -6.29 -15.36 13.60
C GLU A 33 -6.51 -16.10 12.29
N LEU A 34 -5.40 -16.38 11.59
CA LEU A 34 -5.42 -17.25 10.42
C LEU A 34 -5.68 -18.69 10.86
N VAL A 35 -6.77 -19.28 10.37
CA VAL A 35 -7.12 -20.66 10.74
C VAL A 35 -6.23 -21.62 9.93
N PRO A 36 -5.39 -22.43 10.58
CA PRO A 36 -4.50 -23.36 9.88
C PRO A 36 -5.33 -24.44 9.18
N ASN A 37 -4.86 -24.87 8.01
CA ASN A 37 -5.46 -25.96 7.21
C ASN A 37 -6.91 -25.74 6.76
N VAL A 38 -7.49 -24.56 6.99
CA VAL A 38 -8.82 -24.19 6.50
C VAL A 38 -8.64 -23.30 5.27
N ARG A 39 -9.33 -23.67 4.19
CA ARG A 39 -9.37 -22.94 2.93
C ARG A 39 -10.80 -22.86 2.45
N VAL A 40 -11.14 -21.74 1.83
CA VAL A 40 -12.50 -21.46 1.34
C VAL A 40 -12.40 -20.92 -0.08
N ARG A 41 -13.41 -21.19 -0.91
CA ARG A 41 -13.54 -20.57 -2.23
C ARG A 41 -13.98 -19.11 -2.09
N GLU A 42 -13.30 -18.20 -2.75
CA GLU A 42 -13.51 -16.76 -2.62
C GLU A 42 -14.95 -16.32 -2.95
N ASP A 43 -15.55 -16.90 -3.99
CA ASP A 43 -16.92 -16.64 -4.42
C ASP A 43 -17.91 -17.72 -3.93
N GLN A 44 -17.65 -18.35 -2.78
CA GLN A 44 -18.54 -19.39 -2.21
C GLN A 44 -20.00 -18.93 -2.05
N ASN A 45 -20.24 -17.62 -1.88
CA ASN A 45 -21.58 -17.06 -1.67
C ASN A 45 -22.20 -16.53 -2.96
N THR A 46 -21.39 -16.05 -3.91
CA THR A 46 -21.86 -15.32 -5.10
C THR A 46 -21.84 -16.16 -6.38
N HIS A 47 -20.98 -17.17 -6.47
CA HIS A 47 -20.86 -18.07 -7.63
C HIS A 47 -20.60 -17.35 -8.96
N THR A 48 -19.89 -16.22 -8.91
CA THR A 48 -19.60 -15.36 -10.07
C THR A 48 -18.41 -15.84 -10.89
N GLY A 49 -17.57 -16.73 -10.36
CA GLY A 49 -16.28 -17.10 -10.94
C GLY A 49 -15.25 -15.95 -10.95
N ARG A 50 -15.57 -14.84 -10.27
CA ARG A 50 -14.79 -13.60 -10.29
C ARG A 50 -14.56 -13.10 -8.87
N ALA A 51 -13.36 -12.55 -8.65
CA ALA A 51 -12.93 -11.92 -7.41
C ALA A 51 -13.18 -10.41 -7.47
N MET A 52 -12.11 -9.60 -7.58
CA MET A 52 -12.15 -8.14 -7.70
C MET A 52 -11.39 -7.64 -8.94
N PRO A 53 -11.61 -6.38 -9.37
CA PRO A 53 -10.75 -5.72 -10.37
C PRO A 53 -9.31 -5.59 -9.88
N GLU A 54 -8.37 -6.09 -10.67
CA GLU A 54 -6.94 -6.13 -10.34
C GLU A 54 -6.16 -4.98 -10.96
N PHE A 55 -4.96 -4.70 -10.43
CA PHE A 55 -4.09 -3.61 -10.90
C PHE A 55 -3.79 -3.60 -12.41
N PRO A 56 -3.78 -4.72 -13.15
CA PRO A 56 -3.60 -4.70 -14.61
C PRO A 56 -4.84 -4.19 -15.37
N GLY A 57 -5.96 -3.95 -14.70
CA GLY A 57 -7.19 -3.43 -15.29
C GLY A 57 -8.25 -4.48 -15.66
N TYR A 58 -8.04 -5.75 -15.32
CA TYR A 58 -9.01 -6.85 -15.56
C TYR A 58 -9.59 -7.37 -14.24
N THR A 59 -10.80 -7.95 -14.28
CA THR A 59 -11.39 -8.62 -13.12
C THR A 59 -10.74 -9.99 -12.92
N GLY A 60 -10.11 -10.17 -11.76
CA GLY A 60 -9.49 -11.43 -11.36
C GLY A 60 -10.49 -12.59 -11.28
N GLU A 61 -10.00 -13.80 -11.53
CA GLU A 61 -10.75 -15.03 -11.32
C GLU A 61 -10.84 -15.36 -9.82
N ALA A 62 -11.99 -15.88 -9.39
CA ALA A 62 -12.18 -16.31 -8.01
C ALA A 62 -11.20 -17.45 -7.67
N LYS A 63 -10.53 -17.35 -6.52
CA LYS A 63 -9.62 -18.40 -6.06
C LYS A 63 -10.39 -19.52 -5.36
N GLU A 64 -10.07 -20.77 -5.72
CA GLU A 64 -10.70 -21.97 -5.14
C GLU A 64 -10.36 -22.19 -3.66
N ALA A 65 -9.18 -21.75 -3.23
CA ALA A 65 -8.67 -22.02 -1.88
C ALA A 65 -7.90 -20.82 -1.31
N ILE A 66 -8.60 -19.94 -0.59
CA ILE A 66 -8.00 -18.82 0.16
C ILE A 66 -7.98 -19.10 1.67
N PRO A 67 -6.95 -18.63 2.41
CA PRO A 67 -6.91 -18.75 3.86
C PRO A 67 -8.05 -17.95 4.51
N VAL A 68 -8.55 -18.45 5.64
CA VAL A 68 -9.63 -17.80 6.39
C VAL A 68 -9.07 -17.12 7.63
N ILE A 69 -9.40 -15.84 7.79
CA ILE A 69 -9.16 -15.10 9.04
C ILE A 69 -10.42 -15.21 9.90
N LYS A 70 -10.30 -15.81 11.09
CA LYS A 70 -11.35 -15.83 12.10
C LYS A 70 -11.28 -14.56 12.93
N VAL A 71 -12.22 -13.65 12.72
CA VAL A 71 -12.31 -12.39 13.48
C VAL A 71 -12.68 -12.69 14.93
N LYS A 72 -11.90 -12.14 15.87
CA LYS A 72 -12.13 -12.21 17.32
C LYS A 72 -12.71 -10.91 17.87
N ALA A 73 -12.30 -9.77 17.33
CA ALA A 73 -12.85 -8.47 17.71
C ALA A 73 -12.75 -7.46 16.56
N VAL A 74 -13.68 -6.50 16.55
CA VAL A 74 -13.60 -5.30 15.73
C VAL A 74 -13.58 -4.12 16.68
N THR A 75 -12.51 -3.32 16.63
CA THR A 75 -12.38 -2.11 17.44
C THR A 75 -12.29 -0.89 16.52
N HIS A 76 -12.92 0.22 16.93
CA HIS A 76 -13.01 1.41 16.08
C HIS A 76 -13.18 2.68 16.92
N ARG A 77 -12.95 3.83 16.30
CA ARG A 77 -13.24 5.15 16.88
C ARG A 77 -14.73 5.43 16.96
N THR A 78 -15.14 6.43 17.75
CA THR A 78 -16.51 6.94 17.71
C THR A 78 -16.78 7.54 16.32
N GLN A 79 -17.81 7.05 15.62
CA GLN A 79 -18.13 7.44 14.24
C GLN A 79 -16.94 7.21 13.27
N PRO A 80 -16.55 5.93 13.05
CA PRO A 80 -15.34 5.62 12.29
C PRO A 80 -15.52 5.91 10.80
N ILE A 81 -14.44 6.35 10.15
CA ILE A 81 -14.41 6.53 8.70
C ILE A 81 -13.95 5.24 8.03
N TRP A 82 -14.78 4.67 7.16
CA TRP A 82 -14.42 3.50 6.35
C TRP A 82 -13.60 3.91 5.13
N ARG A 83 -12.28 3.76 5.20
CA ARG A 83 -11.39 4.01 4.05
C ARG A 83 -11.20 2.74 3.24
N THR A 84 -11.59 2.81 1.96
CA THR A 84 -11.30 1.80 0.94
C THR A 84 -10.82 2.50 -0.33
N THR A 85 -10.20 1.74 -1.22
CA THR A 85 -9.89 2.17 -2.59
C THR A 85 -11.03 1.73 -3.52
N VAL A 86 -11.24 2.42 -4.63
CA VAL A 86 -12.22 2.05 -5.67
C VAL A 86 -11.48 1.64 -6.93
N GLY A 87 -11.72 0.40 -7.36
CA GLY A 87 -10.78 -0.29 -8.23
C GLY A 87 -9.38 -0.34 -7.58
N PRO A 88 -8.34 -0.57 -8.38
CA PRO A 88 -6.97 -0.29 -7.99
C PRO A 88 -6.56 1.13 -8.45
N GLY A 89 -6.76 1.43 -9.74
CA GLY A 89 -6.62 2.76 -10.33
C GLY A 89 -5.34 3.51 -9.96
N GLU A 90 -5.43 4.84 -9.94
CA GLU A 90 -4.31 5.71 -9.55
C GLU A 90 -3.91 5.54 -8.08
N GLU A 91 -4.84 5.17 -7.19
CA GLU A 91 -4.54 4.97 -5.77
C GLU A 91 -3.55 3.81 -5.59
N HIS A 92 -3.75 2.69 -6.28
CA HIS A 92 -2.80 1.57 -6.30
C HIS A 92 -1.48 1.96 -6.95
N VAL A 93 -1.52 2.64 -8.11
CA VAL A 93 -0.29 3.07 -8.82
C VAL A 93 0.57 3.96 -7.91
N ASN A 94 -0.03 4.85 -7.13
CA ASN A 94 0.72 5.68 -6.18
C ASN A 94 1.27 4.86 -5.01
N MET A 95 0.49 3.92 -4.46
CA MET A 95 0.92 3.06 -3.34
C MET A 95 2.07 2.12 -3.72
N ALA A 96 2.07 1.57 -4.95
CA ALA A 96 3.09 0.64 -5.43
C ALA A 96 4.24 1.33 -6.18
N GLY A 97 3.95 2.37 -6.96
CA GLY A 97 4.88 3.04 -7.84
C GLY A 97 5.92 3.86 -7.10
N ILE A 98 5.49 4.74 -6.17
CA ILE A 98 6.41 5.63 -5.43
C ILE A 98 7.49 4.83 -4.66
N PRO A 99 7.15 3.76 -3.91
CA PRO A 99 8.18 2.95 -3.25
C PRO A 99 9.10 2.21 -4.24
N THR A 100 8.56 1.77 -5.38
CA THR A 100 9.34 1.06 -6.41
C THR A 100 10.36 2.00 -7.06
N GLU A 101 9.94 3.19 -7.45
CA GLU A 101 10.82 4.23 -8.01
C GLU A 101 11.91 4.64 -7.02
N ALA A 102 11.55 4.86 -5.75
CA ALA A 102 12.51 5.20 -4.70
C ALA A 102 13.54 4.08 -4.48
N SER A 103 13.12 2.82 -4.54
CA SER A 103 14.00 1.66 -4.39
C SER A 103 14.97 1.53 -5.56
N ILE A 104 14.50 1.77 -6.80
CA ILE A 104 15.36 1.77 -7.99
C ILE A 104 16.37 2.92 -7.92
N LEU A 105 15.93 4.12 -7.54
CA LEU A 105 16.82 5.27 -7.41
C LEU A 105 17.91 5.04 -6.37
N ASP A 106 17.55 4.57 -5.17
CA ASP A 106 18.52 4.25 -4.10
C ASP A 106 19.51 3.15 -4.57
N MET A 107 19.03 2.13 -5.28
CA MET A 107 19.89 1.09 -5.82
C MET A 107 20.88 1.64 -6.84
N VAL A 108 20.44 2.50 -7.77
CA VAL A 108 21.34 3.03 -8.80
C VAL A 108 22.26 4.12 -8.23
N GLU A 109 21.83 4.94 -7.28
CA GLU A 109 22.73 5.88 -6.60
C GLU A 109 23.86 5.15 -5.87
N ARG A 110 23.58 3.99 -5.27
CA ARG A 110 24.62 3.14 -4.65
C ARG A 110 25.53 2.48 -5.66
N ALA A 111 24.99 2.00 -6.79
CA ALA A 111 25.75 1.27 -7.80
C ALA A 111 26.57 2.19 -8.73
N MET A 112 26.06 3.39 -9.04
CA MET A 112 26.66 4.37 -9.96
C MET A 112 26.41 5.80 -9.47
N PRO A 113 27.19 6.28 -8.48
CA PRO A 113 27.01 7.61 -7.91
C PRO A 113 27.16 8.71 -8.97
N GLY A 114 26.16 9.58 -9.10
CA GLY A 114 26.22 10.79 -9.93
C GLY A 114 25.78 10.64 -11.39
N GLN A 115 25.35 9.46 -11.84
CA GLN A 115 24.94 9.24 -13.24
C GLN A 115 23.45 9.54 -13.52
N ILE A 116 22.57 9.57 -12.51
CA ILE A 116 21.13 9.82 -12.71
C ILE A 116 20.78 11.28 -12.39
N THR A 117 20.33 12.02 -13.41
CA THR A 117 19.81 13.40 -13.29
C THR A 117 18.28 13.47 -13.39
N GLN A 118 17.59 12.34 -13.60
CA GLN A 118 16.18 12.35 -14.02
C GLN A 118 15.20 12.49 -12.84
N ARG A 119 15.04 13.73 -12.39
CA ARG A 119 13.91 14.18 -11.57
C ARG A 119 12.65 14.19 -12.44
N LEU A 120 11.59 13.47 -12.06
CA LEU A 120 10.23 13.71 -12.56
C LEU A 120 9.92 15.20 -12.31
N ARG A 121 9.93 16.00 -13.38
CA ARG A 121 9.56 17.42 -13.29
C ARG A 121 8.07 17.48 -13.01
N PRO A 122 7.60 18.20 -11.98
CA PRO A 122 6.27 18.76 -12.01
C PRO A 122 6.15 19.56 -13.31
N LEU A 123 5.08 19.34 -14.07
CA LEU A 123 4.77 20.07 -15.30
C LEU A 123 4.61 21.56 -14.97
N GLY A 124 5.70 22.34 -14.90
CA GLY A 124 5.57 23.70 -14.36
C GLY A 124 6.80 24.60 -14.18
N ARG A 125 8.03 24.23 -14.56
CA ARG A 125 9.14 25.21 -14.58
C ARG A 125 10.08 25.04 -15.78
N ARG A 126 10.00 26.01 -16.68
CA ARG A 126 10.87 26.18 -17.86
C ARG A 126 12.34 26.36 -17.42
N ARG A 127 13.25 25.82 -18.25
CA ARG A 127 14.70 26.03 -18.20
C ARG A 127 15.04 27.52 -18.10
N GLN A 128 15.83 27.93 -17.12
CA GLN A 128 16.79 29.01 -17.32
C GLN A 128 18.13 28.36 -17.61
N THR A 129 18.53 28.40 -18.88
CA THR A 129 19.89 28.11 -19.33
C THR A 129 20.71 29.39 -19.15
N THR A 130 21.55 29.47 -18.12
CA THR A 130 22.67 30.41 -18.12
C THR A 130 23.83 29.73 -18.85
N GLY A 131 23.92 30.00 -20.16
CA GLY A 131 25.07 29.67 -20.98
C GLY A 131 26.25 30.56 -20.57
N GLY A 132 27.33 29.92 -20.12
CA GLY A 132 28.63 30.54 -19.92
C GLY A 132 29.48 30.40 -21.19
N THR A 133 29.91 31.56 -21.68
CA THR A 133 31.19 31.86 -22.35
C THR A 133 31.50 31.19 -23.69
N ALA A 134 31.46 32.05 -24.72
CA ALA A 134 32.03 31.85 -26.04
C ALA A 134 33.56 31.76 -26.01
N ILE A 135 34.11 30.82 -26.79
CA ILE A 135 35.27 31.01 -27.65
C ILE A 135 34.91 30.38 -29.00
#